data_AF-A0A8J6T9Q1-F1
#
_entry.id   AF-A0A8J6T9Q1-F1
#
_cell.length_a   1.000
_cell.length_b   1.000
_cell.length_c   1.000
_cell.angle_alpha   90.00
_cell.angle_beta   90.00
_cell.angle_gamma   90.00
#
_symmetry.space_group_name_H-M   'P 1'
#
loop_
_entity.id
_entity.type
_entity.pdbx_description
1 polymer ?
#
loop_
_entity_poly.entity_id
_entity_poly.type
_entity_poly.pdbx_seq_one_letter_code
_entity_poly.pdbx_strand_id
1 'polypeptide(L)'
;MAEDWLADCAKRLKYPRISRRVYTKEIQPLIGDLSIDQVTPRDIRAIISKIAISGRPTIANDALTYSKQLFRHGIKLDLLTHNPAEPFNVSDAGGVEKNRTRALSYKELKSVFASFKENIS
;
A
#
# COMPACT_ATOMS: atom_id res chain seq x y z
N MET A 1 -12.80 1.72 -13.51
CA MET A 1 -11.49 2.35 -13.24
C MET A 1 -10.57 1.46 -12.39
N ALA A 2 -10.95 1.12 -11.14
CA ALA A 2 -10.05 0.37 -10.25
C ALA A 2 -9.70 -1.04 -10.75
N GLU A 3 -10.67 -1.83 -11.22
CA GLU A 3 -10.39 -3.16 -11.77
C GLU A 3 -9.53 -3.11 -13.04
N ASP A 4 -9.70 -2.09 -13.88
CA ASP A 4 -8.89 -1.90 -15.08
C ASP A 4 -7.42 -1.57 -14.72
N TRP A 5 -7.22 -0.68 -13.73
CA TRP A 5 -5.90 -0.42 -13.17
C TRP A 5 -5.27 -1.66 -12.51
N LEU A 6 -6.05 -2.45 -11.77
CA LEU A 6 -5.58 -3.70 -11.16
C LEU A 6 -5.20 -4.76 -12.21
N ALA A 7 -5.92 -4.81 -13.34
CA ALA A 7 -5.58 -5.66 -14.47
C ALA A 7 -4.27 -5.22 -15.15
N ASP A 8 -4.05 -3.91 -15.30
CA ASP A 8 -2.76 -3.36 -15.76
C ASP A 8 -1.61 -3.72 -14.80
N CYS A 9 -1.82 -3.56 -13.49
CA CYS A 9 -0.87 -3.99 -12.47
C CYS A 9 -0.55 -5.49 -12.57
N ALA A 10 -1.56 -6.33 -12.84
CA ALA A 10 -1.39 -7.78 -12.98
C ALA A 10 -0.49 -8.17 -14.16
N LYS A 11 -0.48 -7.38 -15.23
CA LYS A 11 0.39 -7.60 -16.40
C LYS A 11 1.84 -7.16 -16.14
N ARG A 12 2.04 -6.08 -15.39
CA ARG A 12 3.37 -5.44 -15.22
C ARG A 12 4.15 -5.94 -13.99
N LEU A 13 3.48 -6.24 -12.89
CA LEU A 13 4.14 -6.48 -11.59
C LEU A 13 4.43 -7.96 -11.36
N LYS A 14 5.58 -8.26 -10.75
CA LYS A 14 5.95 -9.61 -10.29
C LYS A 14 5.00 -10.15 -9.21
N TYR A 15 4.47 -9.27 -8.36
CA TYR A 15 3.60 -9.64 -7.22
C TYR A 15 2.30 -8.80 -7.18
N PRO A 16 1.38 -9.00 -8.14
CA PRO A 16 0.20 -8.14 -8.28
C PRO A 16 -0.86 -8.33 -7.18
N ARG A 17 -0.76 -9.43 -6.40
CA ARG A 17 -1.62 -9.65 -5.24
C ARG A 17 -1.42 -8.59 -4.15
N ILE A 18 -0.25 -7.96 -4.09
CA ILE A 18 0.07 -6.93 -3.08
C ILE A 18 -0.76 -5.67 -3.36
N SER A 19 -0.74 -5.15 -4.59
CA SER A 19 -1.52 -3.96 -4.96
C SER A 19 -3.02 -4.21 -4.81
N ARG A 20 -3.52 -5.38 -5.23
CA ARG A 20 -4.92 -5.76 -5.02
C ARG A 20 -5.29 -5.81 -3.53
N ARG A 21 -4.44 -6.40 -2.68
CA ARG A 21 -4.68 -6.47 -1.23
C ARG A 21 -4.74 -5.09 -0.60
N VAL A 22 -3.77 -4.21 -0.90
CA VAL A 22 -3.73 -2.85 -0.34
C VAL A 22 -4.92 -2.04 -0.82
N TYR A 23 -5.28 -2.13 -2.11
CA TYR A 23 -6.48 -1.49 -2.62
C TYR A 23 -7.74 -1.96 -1.86
N THR A 24 -7.97 -3.27 -1.81
CA THR A 24 -9.19 -3.84 -1.22
C THR A 24 -9.30 -3.55 0.28
N LYS A 25 -8.19 -3.63 1.03
CA LYS A 25 -8.21 -3.51 2.49
C LYS A 25 -8.12 -2.08 2.99
N GLU A 26 -7.39 -1.22 2.29
CA GLU A 26 -7.02 0.10 2.83
C GLU A 26 -7.65 1.26 2.05
N ILE A 27 -7.80 1.13 0.72
CA ILE A 27 -8.27 2.22 -0.15
C ILE A 27 -9.78 2.11 -0.39
N GLN A 28 -10.24 0.97 -0.91
CA GLN A 28 -11.64 0.71 -1.27
C GLN A 28 -12.63 1.03 -0.14
N PRO A 29 -12.38 0.70 1.15
CA PRO A 29 -13.39 0.93 2.18
C PRO A 29 -13.75 2.39 2.42
N LEU A 30 -12.94 3.35 1.97
CA LEU A 30 -13.23 4.77 2.14
C LEU A 30 -13.76 5.44 0.88
N ILE A 31 -13.27 5.05 -0.29
CA ILE A 31 -13.56 5.74 -1.56
C ILE A 31 -14.19 4.82 -2.62
N GLY A 32 -14.39 3.54 -2.32
CA GLY A 32 -14.88 2.55 -3.29
C GLY A 32 -16.33 2.76 -3.71
N ASP A 33 -17.13 3.38 -2.84
CA ASP A 33 -18.55 3.68 -3.10
C ASP A 33 -18.76 5.11 -3.61
N LEU A 34 -17.70 5.93 -3.66
CA LEU A 34 -17.76 7.30 -4.16
C LEU A 34 -17.59 7.30 -5.69
N SER A 35 -18.26 8.24 -6.34
CA SER A 35 -17.91 8.57 -7.72
C SER A 35 -16.48 9.10 -7.78
N ILE A 36 -15.76 8.75 -8.84
CA ILE A 36 -14.32 9.04 -8.98
C ILE A 36 -14.00 10.54 -8.96
N ASP A 37 -14.92 11.37 -9.42
CA ASP A 37 -14.87 12.84 -9.46
C ASP A 37 -15.18 13.49 -8.11
N GLN A 38 -15.77 12.73 -7.18
CA GLN A 38 -16.06 13.18 -5.82
C GLN A 38 -14.92 12.89 -4.84
N VAL A 39 -13.92 12.10 -5.24
CA VAL A 39 -12.78 11.79 -4.36
C VAL A 39 -11.89 13.03 -4.23
N THR A 40 -11.74 13.50 -2.99
CA THR A 40 -10.97 14.70 -2.68
C THR A 40 -9.60 14.37 -2.06
N PRO A 41 -8.66 15.33 -2.03
CA PRO A 41 -7.42 15.18 -1.26
C PRO A 41 -7.65 14.86 0.23
N ARG A 42 -8.77 15.31 0.81
CA ARG A 42 -9.11 15.01 2.21
C ARG A 42 -9.35 13.52 2.42
N ASP A 43 -9.97 12.84 1.45
CA ASP A 43 -10.23 11.40 1.51
C ASP A 43 -8.92 10.62 1.41
N ILE A 44 -8.02 11.04 0.51
CA ILE A 44 -6.67 10.44 0.42
C ILE A 44 -5.91 10.61 1.73
N ARG A 45 -5.94 11.81 2.32
CA ARG A 45 -5.34 12.08 3.63
C ARG A 45 -5.93 11.16 4.71
N ALA A 46 -7.23 10.96 4.72
CA ALA A 46 -7.90 10.10 5.70
C ALA A 46 -7.45 8.63 5.56
N ILE A 47 -7.30 8.12 4.34
CA ILE A 47 -6.77 6.77 4.07
C ILE A 47 -5.36 6.64 4.65
N ILE A 48 -4.42 7.48 4.21
CA ILE A 48 -3.01 7.34 4.60
C ILE A 48 -2.80 7.56 6.09
N SER A 49 -3.53 8.52 6.69
CA SER A 49 -3.44 8.81 8.13
C SER A 49 -3.97 7.64 8.96
N LYS A 50 -5.10 7.04 8.57
CA LYS A 50 -5.68 5.87 9.27
C LYS A 50 -4.69 4.71 9.31
N ILE A 51 -4.01 4.45 8.19
CA ILE A 51 -3.01 3.38 8.11
C ILE A 51 -1.78 3.73 8.95
N ALA A 52 -1.28 4.96 8.85
CA ALA A 52 -0.13 5.41 9.63
C ALA A 52 -0.37 5.30 11.14
N ILE A 53 -1.53 5.74 11.62
CA ILE A 53 -1.95 5.66 13.03
C ILE A 53 -1.99 4.21 13.52
N SER A 54 -2.32 3.26 12.65
CA SER A 54 -2.31 1.82 12.99
C SER A 54 -0.90 1.20 13.09
N GLY A 55 0.17 2.00 13.01
CA GLY A 55 1.55 1.54 13.16
C GLY A 55 2.11 0.80 11.94
N ARG A 56 1.52 1.02 10.75
CA ARG A 56 1.88 0.34 9.49
C ARG A 56 2.43 1.33 8.46
N PRO A 57 3.58 1.99 8.71
CA PRO A 57 4.09 3.07 7.86
C PRO A 57 4.35 2.64 6.41
N THR A 58 4.91 1.45 6.19
CA THR A 58 5.14 0.92 4.82
C THR A 58 3.83 0.74 4.06
N ILE A 59 2.77 0.26 4.73
CA ILE A 59 1.45 0.10 4.09
C ILE A 59 0.82 1.47 3.79
N ALA A 60 1.07 2.49 4.63
CA ALA A 60 0.60 3.85 4.36
C ALA A 60 1.27 4.44 3.11
N ASN A 61 2.58 4.21 2.94
CA ASN A 61 3.32 4.61 1.74
C ASN A 61 2.88 3.85 0.49
N ASP A 62 2.65 2.53 0.60
CA ASP A 62 2.09 1.71 -0.47
C ASP A 62 0.71 2.24 -0.89
N ALA A 63 -0.18 2.52 0.07
CA ALA A 63 -1.50 3.05 -0.19
C ALA A 63 -1.46 4.42 -0.89
N LEU A 64 -0.56 5.32 -0.48
CA LEU A 64 -0.35 6.59 -1.17
C LEU A 64 0.12 6.36 -2.62
N THR A 65 1.11 5.50 -2.80
CA THR A 65 1.68 5.19 -4.12
C THR A 65 0.63 4.60 -5.05
N TYR A 66 -0.15 3.64 -4.57
CA TYR A 66 -1.22 3.02 -5.35
C TYR A 66 -2.38 3.97 -5.62
N SER A 67 -2.71 4.85 -4.69
CA SER A 67 -3.70 5.92 -4.92
C SER A 67 -3.23 6.83 -6.06
N LYS A 68 -1.97 7.28 -6.05
CA LYS A 68 -1.41 8.09 -7.16
C LYS A 68 -1.48 7.35 -8.49
N GLN A 69 -1.12 6.07 -8.52
CA GLN A 69 -1.15 5.27 -9.74
C GLN A 69 -2.58 5.08 -10.26
N LEU A 70 -3.52 4.76 -9.37
CA LEU A 70 -4.93 4.57 -9.67
C LEU A 70 -5.51 5.84 -10.30
N PHE A 71 -5.34 7.01 -9.67
CA PHE A 71 -5.89 8.26 -10.19
C PHE A 71 -5.20 8.74 -11.46
N ARG A 72 -3.89 8.53 -11.62
CA ARG A 72 -3.19 8.75 -12.90
C ARG A 72 -3.74 7.85 -14.00
N HIS A 73 -4.14 6.62 -13.68
CA HIS A 73 -4.80 5.73 -14.63
C HIS A 73 -6.17 6.27 -15.06
N GLY A 74 -6.95 6.81 -14.12
CA GLY A 74 -8.20 7.50 -14.44
C GLY A 74 -8.03 8.68 -15.39
N ILE A 75 -6.98 9.48 -15.20
CA ILE A 75 -6.64 10.57 -16.11
C ILE A 75 -6.29 10.06 -17.51
N LYS A 76 -5.52 8.96 -17.62
CA LYS A 76 -5.19 8.35 -18.92
C LYS A 76 -6.42 7.81 -19.67
N LEU A 77 -7.47 7.45 -18.94
CA LEU A 77 -8.75 7.02 -19.50
C LEU A 77 -9.71 8.20 -19.75
N ASP A 78 -9.24 9.45 -19.60
CA ASP A 78 -10.04 10.67 -19.72
C ASP A 78 -11.25 10.73 -18.77
N LEU A 79 -11.16 10.03 -17.63
CA LEU A 79 -12.22 10.00 -16.62
C LEU A 79 -12.08 11.12 -15.59
N LEU A 80 -10.88 11.69 -15.46
CA LEU A 80 -10.51 12.70 -14.47
C LEU A 80 -9.50 13.67 -15.07
N THR A 81 -9.53 14.91 -14.59
CA THR A 81 -8.58 15.96 -15.03
C THR A 81 -7.43 16.18 -14.04
N HIS A 82 -7.56 15.70 -12.81
CA HIS A 82 -6.58 15.89 -11.76
C HIS A 82 -6.48 14.65 -10.87
N ASN A 83 -5.34 14.52 -10.17
CA ASN A 83 -5.08 13.44 -9.24
C ASN A 83 -5.19 13.95 -7.79
N PRO A 84 -6.21 13.54 -7.01
CA PRO A 84 -6.39 13.99 -5.64
C PRO A 84 -5.25 13.55 -4.70
N ALA A 85 -4.50 12.51 -5.07
CA ALA A 85 -3.35 12.04 -4.30
C ALA A 85 -2.04 12.78 -4.64
N GLU A 86 -2.00 13.60 -5.71
CA GLU A 86 -0.77 14.24 -6.19
C GLU A 86 -0.06 15.12 -5.14
N PRO A 87 -0.76 15.95 -4.34
CA PRO A 87 -0.13 16.86 -3.39
C PRO A 87 0.63 16.19 -2.24
N PHE A 88 0.35 14.91 -1.97
CA PHE A 88 0.92 14.20 -0.82
C PHE A 88 2.26 13.56 -1.16
N ASN A 89 3.12 13.44 -0.16
CA ASN A 89 4.37 12.72 -0.26
C ASN A 89 4.55 11.75 0.92
N VAL A 90 5.66 11.02 0.97
CA VAL A 90 5.89 10.00 2.02
C VAL A 90 5.86 10.60 3.43
N SER A 91 6.23 11.88 3.63
CA SER A 91 6.13 12.55 4.94
C SER A 91 4.69 12.66 5.45
N ASP A 92 3.72 12.74 4.53
CA ASP A 92 2.29 12.83 4.86
C ASP A 92 1.66 11.45 5.14
N ALA A 93 2.40 10.37 4.85
CA ALA A 93 1.96 8.98 5.00
C ALA A 93 2.76 8.26 6.09
N GLY A 94 3.65 7.33 5.70
CA GLY A 94 4.43 6.50 6.62
C GLY A 94 5.80 7.07 6.98
N GLY A 95 6.20 8.19 6.38
CA GLY A 95 7.54 8.75 6.49
C GLY A 95 8.58 7.98 5.68
N VAL A 96 9.85 8.33 5.88
CA VAL A 96 10.99 7.69 5.22
C VAL A 96 11.14 6.26 5.74
N GLU A 97 11.02 5.29 4.84
CA GLU A 97 11.19 3.88 5.19
C GLU A 97 12.66 3.58 5.50
N LYS A 98 12.90 2.93 6.64
CA LYS A 98 14.22 2.43 7.02
C LYS A 98 14.23 0.92 6.84
N ASN A 99 15.20 0.42 6.10
CA ASN A 99 15.43 -1.02 6.01
C ASN A 99 15.73 -1.57 7.42
N ARG A 100 15.07 -2.66 7.78
CA ARG A 100 15.38 -3.38 9.02
C ARG A 100 16.75 -4.04 8.84
N THR A 101 17.74 -3.61 9.62
CA THR A 101 19.12 -4.12 9.56
C THR A 101 19.41 -5.26 10.54
N ARG A 102 18.41 -5.72 11.31
CA ARG A 102 18.61 -6.73 12.36
C ARG A 102 18.72 -8.13 11.78
N ALA A 103 19.87 -8.76 11.95
CA ALA A 103 20.08 -10.20 11.77
C ALA A 103 19.98 -10.94 13.13
N LEU A 104 19.77 -12.25 13.09
CA LEU A 104 19.85 -13.10 14.28
C LEU A 104 21.30 -13.20 14.75
N SER A 105 21.51 -13.11 16.06
CA SER A 105 22.79 -13.41 16.69
C SER A 105 23.07 -14.91 16.69
N TYR A 106 24.33 -15.29 16.90
CA TYR A 106 24.74 -16.70 16.97
C TYR A 106 23.98 -17.49 18.07
N LYS A 107 23.69 -16.85 19.21
CA LYS A 107 22.92 -17.46 20.30
C LYS A 107 21.47 -17.73 19.89
N GLU A 108 20.83 -16.77 19.22
CA GLU A 108 19.47 -16.92 18.73
C GLU A 108 19.37 -17.97 17.61
N LEU A 109 20.37 -18.03 16.73
CA LEU A 109 20.45 -19.09 15.72
C LEU A 109 20.50 -20.47 16.37
N LYS A 110 21.31 -20.67 17.42
CA LYS A 110 21.33 -21.93 18.17
C LYS A 110 19.96 -22.29 18.72
N SER A 111 19.25 -21.34 19.34
CA SER A 111 17.89 -21.56 19.87
C SER A 111 16.89 -21.92 18.78
N VAL A 112 16.95 -21.24 17.62
CA VAL A 112 16.09 -21.52 16.46
C VAL A 112 16.35 -22.93 15.93
N PHE A 113 17.61 -23.31 15.72
CA PHE A 113 17.95 -24.65 15.23
C PHE A 113 17.60 -25.76 16.22
N ALA A 114 17.71 -25.52 17.53
CA ALA A 114 17.24 -26.47 18.54
C ALA A 114 15.73 -26.67 18.43
N SER A 115 14.97 -25.56 18.36
CA SER A 115 13.50 -25.60 18.19
C SER A 115 13.08 -26.34 16.92
N PHE A 116 13.81 -26.15 15.81
CA PHE A 116 13.54 -26.88 14.58
C PHE A 116 13.77 -28.39 14.75
N LYS A 117 14.85 -28.82 15.41
CA LYS A 117 15.12 -30.25 15.64
C LYS A 117 14.04 -30.92 16.49
N GLU A 118 13.51 -30.23 17.49
CA GLU A 118 12.46 -30.76 18.37
C GLU A 118 11.10 -30.92 17.68
N ASN A 119 10.86 -30.17 16.59
CA ASN A 119 9.56 -30.11 15.90
C ASN A 119 9.60 -30.69 14.47
N ILE A 120 10.70 -31.33 14.08
CA ILE A 120 10.75 -32.16 12.87
C ILE A 120 10.18 -33.53 13.25
N SER A 121 8.89 -33.73 12.93
CA SER A 121 8.25 -35.05 12.78
C SER A 121 8.04 -35.33 11.30
#